data_AF-A0AAJ2H883-F1
#
_entry.id   AF-A0AAJ2H883-F1
#
_cell.length_a   1.000
_cell.length_b   1.000
_cell.length_c   1.000
_cell.angle_alpha   90.00
_cell.angle_beta   90.00
_cell.angle_gamma   90.00
#
_symmetry.space_group_name_H-M   'P 1'
#
loop_
_entity.id
_entity.type
_entity.pdbx_description
1 polymer ?
#
loop_
_entity_poly.entity_id
_entity_poly.type
_entity_poly.pdbx_seq_one_letter_code
_entity_poly.pdbx_strand_id
1 'polypeptide(L)'
;MSVVEMPAQQDADLQARAQQMGVPPEVLLIVETLQADAEEKEGGALSLARLSKRTQLRMSTLRRFLSALEEAGVVKVEMNEDGTGSARLLVSPQ
;
A
#
# COMPACT_ATOMS: atom_id res chain seq x y z
N MET A 1 -21.48 -10.51 -23.45
CA MET A 1 -20.64 -11.47 -22.71
C MET A 1 -19.46 -10.72 -22.13
N SER A 2 -19.45 -10.46 -20.83
CA SER A 2 -18.24 -10.02 -20.13
C SER A 2 -18.22 -10.75 -18.80
N VAL A 3 -17.40 -11.78 -18.72
CA VAL A 3 -17.10 -12.51 -17.49
C VAL A 3 -16.32 -11.56 -16.59
N VAL A 4 -16.92 -11.17 -15.47
CA VAL A 4 -16.23 -10.52 -14.35
C VAL A 4 -15.46 -11.63 -13.61
N GLU A 5 -14.41 -12.15 -14.23
CA GLU A 5 -13.41 -13.01 -13.60
C GLU A 5 -12.20 -12.12 -13.26
N MET A 6 -12.26 -11.37 -12.15
CA MET A 6 -11.19 -10.39 -11.87
C MET A 6 -10.49 -10.48 -10.51
N PRO A 7 -11.02 -11.07 -9.40
CA PRO A 7 -10.25 -11.06 -8.15
C PRO A 7 -9.04 -12.01 -8.20
N ALA A 8 -9.22 -13.25 -8.66
CA ALA A 8 -8.16 -14.26 -8.65
C ALA A 8 -6.99 -13.92 -9.60
N GLN A 9 -7.29 -13.27 -10.74
CA GLN A 9 -6.26 -12.89 -11.71
C GLN A 9 -5.45 -11.68 -11.23
N GLN A 10 -6.09 -10.75 -10.51
CA GLN A 10 -5.40 -9.60 -9.92
C GLN A 10 -4.45 -10.01 -8.78
N ASP A 11 -4.86 -10.95 -7.93
CA ASP A 11 -4.00 -11.52 -6.90
C ASP A 11 -2.77 -12.25 -7.48
N ALA A 12 -2.96 -13.02 -8.55
CA ALA A 12 -1.88 -13.73 -9.22
C ALA A 12 -0.87 -12.77 -9.88
N ASP A 13 -1.35 -11.71 -10.53
CA ASP A 13 -0.50 -10.68 -11.13
C ASP A 13 0.33 -9.94 -10.06
N LEU A 14 -0.31 -9.51 -8.98
CA LEU A 14 0.37 -8.89 -7.84
C LEU A 14 1.46 -9.80 -7.27
N GLN A 15 1.15 -11.08 -7.06
CA GLN A 15 2.12 -12.04 -6.56
C GLN A 15 3.29 -12.24 -7.52
N ALA A 16 3.04 -12.34 -8.82
CA ALA A 16 4.10 -12.50 -9.82
C ALA A 16 5.02 -11.26 -9.86
N ARG A 17 4.44 -10.06 -9.83
CA ARG A 17 5.19 -8.80 -9.82
C ARG A 17 6.00 -8.63 -8.53
N ALA A 18 5.41 -8.96 -7.38
CA ALA A 18 6.11 -8.95 -6.10
C ALA A 18 7.32 -9.91 -6.10
N GLN A 19 7.14 -11.12 -6.65
CA GLN A 19 8.23 -12.08 -6.81
C GLN A 19 9.35 -11.56 -7.73
N GLN A 20 9.01 -10.92 -8.85
CA GLN A 20 10.00 -10.32 -9.76
C GLN A 20 10.82 -9.22 -9.08
N MET A 21 10.20 -8.44 -8.20
CA MET A 21 10.86 -7.39 -7.43
C MET A 21 11.56 -7.90 -6.15
N GLY A 22 11.37 -9.17 -5.79
CA GLY A 22 11.93 -9.74 -4.56
C GLY A 22 11.34 -9.13 -3.28
N VAL A 23 10.10 -8.65 -3.33
CA VAL A 23 9.40 -8.03 -2.17
C VAL A 23 8.20 -8.88 -1.76
N PRO A 24 7.75 -8.79 -0.49
CA PRO A 24 6.48 -9.38 -0.09
C PRO A 24 5.30 -8.80 -0.89
N PRO A 25 4.30 -9.60 -1.30
CA PRO A 25 3.14 -9.11 -2.04
C PRO A 25 2.35 -8.05 -1.28
N GLU A 26 2.33 -8.12 0.05
CA GLU A 26 1.70 -7.11 0.92
C GLU A 26 2.40 -5.75 0.82
N VAL A 27 3.73 -5.74 0.67
CA VAL A 27 4.50 -4.50 0.50
C VAL A 27 4.13 -3.85 -0.83
N LEU A 28 4.07 -4.65 -1.91
CA LEU A 28 3.65 -4.14 -3.22
C LEU A 28 2.22 -3.61 -3.17
N LEU A 29 1.30 -4.35 -2.55
CA LEU A 29 -0.11 -3.94 -2.40
C LEU A 29 -0.24 -2.61 -1.64
N ILE A 30 0.55 -2.39 -0.60
CA ILE A 30 0.56 -1.12 0.15
C ILE A 30 0.98 0.03 -0.78
N VAL A 31 2.05 -0.14 -1.54
CA VAL A 31 2.57 0.88 -2.46
C VAL A 31 1.56 1.19 -3.56
N GLU A 32 1.00 0.18 -4.23
CA GLU A 32 -0.01 0.39 -5.28
C GLU A 32 -1.28 1.06 -4.73
N THR A 33 -1.70 0.69 -3.52
CA THR A 33 -2.87 1.34 -2.87
C THR A 33 -2.61 2.81 -2.57
N LEU A 34 -1.39 3.16 -2.13
CA LEU A 34 -1.00 4.55 -1.88
C LEU A 34 -0.88 5.33 -3.20
N GLN A 35 -0.40 4.69 -4.27
CA GLN A 35 -0.27 5.29 -5.58
C GLN A 35 -1.64 5.64 -6.16
N ALA A 36 -2.56 4.68 -6.16
CA ALA A 36 -3.93 4.91 -6.60
C ALA A 36 -4.61 6.03 -5.81
N ASP A 37 -4.43 6.10 -4.47
CA ASP A 37 -5.03 7.20 -3.68
C ASP A 37 -4.41 8.56 -3.98
N ALA A 38 -3.10 8.61 -4.24
CA ALA A 38 -2.39 9.84 -4.61
C ALA A 38 -2.84 10.37 -5.97
N GLU A 39 -3.12 9.47 -6.93
CA GLU A 39 -3.67 9.81 -8.26
C GLU A 39 -5.11 10.30 -8.17
N GLU A 40 -5.95 9.68 -7.32
CA GLU A 40 -7.36 10.07 -7.14
C GLU A 40 -7.54 11.40 -6.40
N LYS A 41 -6.65 11.77 -5.47
CA LYS A 41 -6.86 12.90 -4.53
C LYS A 41 -5.80 14.00 -4.55
N GLU A 42 -5.12 14.24 -5.68
CA GLU A 42 -4.06 15.26 -5.77
C GLU A 42 -3.00 15.11 -4.64
N GLY A 43 -2.51 13.89 -4.41
CA GLY A 43 -1.31 13.65 -3.58
C GLY A 43 -1.50 13.74 -2.06
N GLY A 44 -2.74 13.69 -1.55
CA GLY A 44 -3.01 13.66 -0.11
C GLY A 44 -2.53 12.37 0.59
N ALA A 45 -2.15 12.47 1.88
CA ALA A 45 -1.80 11.31 2.68
C ALA A 45 -3.04 10.45 3.01
N LEU A 46 -2.92 9.13 2.88
CA LEU A 46 -3.98 8.17 3.16
C LEU A 46 -3.93 7.75 4.63
N SER A 47 -5.06 7.83 5.34
CA SER A 47 -5.10 7.40 6.74
C SER A 47 -4.79 5.91 6.90
N LEU A 48 -4.06 5.55 7.96
CA LEU A 48 -3.64 4.16 8.23
C LEU A 48 -4.84 3.21 8.37
N ALA A 49 -5.94 3.68 8.92
CA ALA A 49 -7.17 2.88 9.04
C ALA A 49 -7.78 2.55 7.67
N ARG A 50 -7.79 3.51 6.73
CA ARG A 50 -8.27 3.29 5.37
C ARG A 50 -7.33 2.38 4.59
N LEU A 51 -6.01 2.58 4.75
CA LEU A 51 -5.00 1.73 4.12
C LEU A 51 -5.09 0.27 4.62
N SER A 52 -5.22 0.06 5.93
CA SER A 52 -5.43 -1.27 6.52
C SER A 52 -6.70 -1.93 5.98
N LYS A 53 -7.79 -1.17 5.84
CA LYS A 53 -9.05 -1.68 5.26
C LYS A 53 -8.90 -2.08 3.80
N ARG A 54 -8.22 -1.27 2.98
CA ARG A 54 -8.05 -1.49 1.54
C ARG A 54 -7.10 -2.65 1.23
N THR A 55 -6.04 -2.79 2.03
CA THR A 55 -5.06 -3.89 1.89
C THR A 55 -5.47 -5.16 2.65
N GLN A 56 -6.54 -5.10 3.44
CA GLN A 56 -6.99 -6.17 4.33
C GLN A 56 -5.93 -6.64 5.35
N LEU A 57 -4.89 -5.84 5.58
CA LEU A 57 -3.84 -6.12 6.55
C LEU A 57 -4.27 -5.70 7.94
N ARG A 58 -3.92 -6.51 8.96
CA ARG A 58 -4.02 -6.05 10.34
C ARG A 58 -3.13 -4.83 10.57
N MET A 59 -3.58 -3.91 11.42
CA MET A 59 -2.89 -2.64 11.64
C MET A 59 -1.46 -2.82 12.16
N SER A 60 -1.18 -3.84 12.97
CA SER A 60 0.18 -4.16 13.43
C SER A 60 1.10 -4.63 12.29
N THR A 61 0.58 -5.46 11.39
CA THR A 61 1.30 -5.92 10.19
C THR A 61 1.57 -4.75 9.25
N LEU A 62 0.54 -3.93 8.99
CA LEU A 62 0.67 -2.73 8.16
C LEU A 62 1.76 -1.79 8.70
N ARG A 63 1.76 -1.50 10.01
CA ARG A 63 2.78 -0.64 10.62
C ARG A 63 4.18 -1.17 10.46
N ARG A 64 4.39 -2.49 10.60
CA ARG A 64 5.71 -3.11 10.38
C ARG A 64 6.22 -2.86 8.96
N PHE A 65 5.37 -3.07 7.95
CA PHE A 65 5.75 -2.80 6.56
C PHE A 65 5.97 -1.31 6.31
N LEU A 66 5.13 -0.44 6.87
CA LEU A 66 5.29 1.00 6.72
C LEU A 66 6.57 1.53 7.38
N SER A 67 6.97 1.00 8.53
CA SER A 67 8.27 1.33 9.15
C SER A 67 9.42 0.95 8.23
N ALA A 68 9.43 -0.28 7.68
CA ALA A 68 10.47 -0.70 6.76
C ALA A 68 10.50 0.13 5.46
N LEU A 69 9.34 0.51 4.93
CA LEU A 69 9.22 1.37 3.75
C LEU A 69 9.66 2.81 4.04
N GLU A 70 9.39 3.34 5.24
CA GLU A 70 9.84 4.68 5.65
C GLU A 70 11.36 4.71 5.86
N GLU A 71 11.94 3.68 6.48
CA GLU A 71 13.40 3.52 6.60
C GLU A 71 14.08 3.43 5.22
N ALA A 72 13.41 2.83 4.24
CA ALA A 72 13.87 2.77 2.85
C ALA A 72 13.60 4.06 2.04
N GLY A 73 12.93 5.07 2.63
CA GLY A 73 12.62 6.33 1.96
C GLY A 73 11.52 6.26 0.90
N VAL A 74 10.71 5.19 0.88
CA VAL A 74 9.64 4.97 -0.11
C VAL A 74 8.37 5.72 0.28
N VAL A 75 8.05 5.76 1.57
CA VAL A 75 6.86 6.41 2.11
C VAL A 75 7.23 7.37 3.23
N LYS A 76 6.37 8.35 3.48
CA LYS A 76 6.36 9.13 4.71
C LYS A 76 5.20 8.67 5.56
N VAL A 77 5.47 8.35 6.82
CA VAL A 77 4.44 8.01 7.81
C VAL A 77 4.35 9.15 8.81
N GLU A 78 3.11 9.56 9.10
CA GLU A 78 2.80 10.49 10.17
C GLU A 78 1.90 9.78 11.16
N MET A 79 2.33 9.74 12.42
CA MET A 79 1.66 9.00 13.47
C MET A 79 1.37 9.96 14.63
N ASN A 80 0.13 9.94 15.09
CA ASN A 80 -0.33 10.77 16.19
C ASN A 80 -0.16 10.03 17.53
N GLU A 81 -0.11 10.78 18.62
CA GLU A 81 0.04 10.23 19.98
C GLU A 81 -1.15 9.34 20.41
N ASP A 82 -2.33 9.55 19.83
CA ASP A 82 -3.53 8.72 20.02
C ASP A 82 -3.49 7.40 19.23
N GLY A 83 -2.40 7.15 18.51
CA GLY A 83 -2.22 5.96 17.68
C GLY A 83 -2.88 6.05 16.31
N THR A 84 -3.52 7.17 15.93
CA THR A 84 -3.96 7.38 14.55
C THR A 84 -2.78 7.80 13.66
N GLY A 85 -3.00 7.93 12.35
CA GLY A 85 -1.94 8.37 11.44
C GLY A 85 -2.31 8.28 9.96
N SER A 86 -1.37 8.69 9.13
CA SER A 86 -1.44 8.61 7.67
C SER A 86 -0.10 8.23 7.06
N ALA A 87 -0.16 7.71 5.84
CA ALA A 87 1.01 7.44 5.02
C ALA A 87 0.84 8.06 3.63
N ARG A 88 1.93 8.50 3.03
CA ARG A 88 1.97 8.96 1.64
C ARG A 88 3.22 8.45 0.94
N LEU A 89 3.13 8.24 -0.37
CA LEU A 89 4.32 7.93 -1.19
C LEU A 89 5.23 9.15 -1.27
N LEU A 90 6.54 8.90 -1.20
CA LEU A 90 7.58 9.90 -1.43
C LEU A 90 8.15 9.83 -2.84
N VAL A 91 8.18 8.62 -3.41
CA VAL A 91 8.64 8.38 -4.76
C VAL A 91 7.45 8.05 -5.64
N SER A 92 7.31 8.76 -6.76
CA SER A 92 6.54 8.25 -7.88
C SER A 92 7.35 7.12 -8.50
N PRO A 93 6.86 5.88 -8.56
CA PRO A 93 7.57 4.85 -9.32
C PRO A 93 7.63 5.31 -10.78
N GLN A 94 8.86 5.41 -11.32
CA GLN A 94 9.10 5.65 -12.75
C GLN A 94 8.92 4.37 -13.56
#